data_AF-A0A8X7UT48-F1
#
_entry.id   AF-A0A8X7UT48-F1
#
_cell.length_a   1.000
_cell.length_b   1.000
_cell.length_c   1.000
_cell.angle_alpha   90.00
_cell.angle_beta   90.00
_cell.angle_gamma   90.00
#
_symmetry.space_group_name_H-M   'P 1'
#
loop_
_entity.id
_entity.type
_entity.pdbx_description
1 polymer ?
#
loop_
_entity_poly.entity_id
_entity_poly.type
_entity_poly.pdbx_seq_one_letter_code
_entity_poly.pdbx_strand_id
1 'polypeptide(L)'
;MSCLVSLDKAPHSISDTELSNARSELIDLTEAGFKLDWLKTKLDEVSLERKKANANVSYVLELEEHIKNLKVELNKEKVKSAAKFLSLEQEVSALKYELNKDARSST
;
A
#
# COMPACT_ATOMS: atom_id res chain seq x y z
N MET A 1 5.27 35.27 -11.44
CA MET A 1 5.92 34.94 -10.15
C MET A 1 5.54 33.52 -9.68
N SER A 2 5.01 32.64 -10.54
CA SER A 2 4.49 31.32 -10.13
C SER A 2 5.56 30.21 -10.14
N CYS A 3 6.58 30.32 -11.00
CA CYS A 3 7.68 29.34 -11.08
C CYS A 3 8.42 29.12 -9.76
N LEU A 4 8.73 30.19 -9.02
CA LEU A 4 9.50 30.10 -7.75
C LEU A 4 8.67 29.46 -6.63
N VAL A 5 7.38 29.77 -6.58
CA VAL A 5 6.45 29.20 -5.58
C VAL A 5 6.27 27.70 -5.78
N SER A 6 6.38 27.21 -7.01
CA SER A 6 6.25 25.78 -7.31
C SER A 6 7.49 24.97 -6.94
N LEU A 7 8.67 25.59 -6.89
CA LEU A 7 9.95 24.92 -6.59
C LEU A 7 10.28 24.83 -5.09
N ASP A 8 9.53 25.52 -4.23
CA ASP A 8 9.68 25.48 -2.77
C ASP A 8 8.74 24.45 -2.11
N LYS A 9 7.83 23.86 -2.89
CA LYS A 9 6.86 22.87 -2.42
C LYS A 9 7.47 21.47 -2.43
N ALA A 10 6.99 20.63 -1.52
CA ALA A 10 7.32 19.21 -1.54
C ALA A 10 6.84 18.57 -2.86
N PRO A 11 7.63 17.67 -3.49
CA PRO A 11 7.28 17.14 -4.81
C PRO A 11 5.88 16.50 -4.91
N HIS A 12 5.40 15.90 -3.81
CA HIS A 12 4.10 15.24 -3.75
C HIS A 12 2.90 16.20 -3.60
N SER A 13 3.12 17.47 -3.22
CA SER A 13 2.04 18.46 -3.07
C SER A 13 1.85 19.34 -4.30
N ILE A 14 2.72 19.21 -5.30
CA ILE A 14 2.63 19.94 -6.57
C ILE A 14 1.63 19.24 -7.48
N SER A 15 0.68 20.01 -8.02
CA SER A 15 -0.29 19.53 -9.02
C SER A 15 0.28 19.54 -10.44
N ASP A 16 -0.31 18.74 -11.34
CA ASP A 16 0.03 18.78 -12.76
C ASP A 16 -0.17 20.17 -13.36
N THR A 17 -1.24 20.87 -12.94
CA THR A 17 -1.56 22.22 -13.39
C THR A 17 -0.49 23.22 -12.97
N GLU A 18 -0.02 23.18 -11.71
CA GLU A 18 1.05 24.06 -11.24
C GLU A 18 2.36 23.81 -12.01
N LEU A 19 2.69 22.54 -12.27
CA LEU A 19 3.91 22.18 -13.00
C LEU A 19 3.82 22.60 -14.48
N SER A 20 2.65 22.46 -15.10
CA SER A 20 2.38 22.95 -16.46
C SER A 20 2.48 24.47 -16.55
N ASN A 21 1.88 25.18 -15.59
CA ASN A 21 1.92 26.64 -15.53
C ASN A 21 3.36 27.17 -15.34
N ALA A 22 4.12 26.56 -14.42
CA ALA A 22 5.52 26.90 -14.22
C ALA A 22 6.36 26.65 -15.49
N ARG A 23 6.09 25.57 -16.23
CA ARG A 23 6.77 25.29 -17.50
C ARG A 23 6.45 26.34 -18.56
N SER A 24 5.20 26.78 -18.67
CA SER A 24 4.77 27.82 -19.59
C SER A 24 5.43 29.16 -19.27
N GLU A 25 5.38 29.60 -18.01
CA GLU A 25 6.04 30.85 -17.58
C GLU A 25 7.55 30.85 -17.87
N LEU A 26 8.21 29.69 -17.70
CA LEU A 26 9.64 29.54 -17.97
C LEU A 26 9.98 29.62 -19.46
N ILE A 27 9.07 29.17 -20.33
CA ILE A 27 9.17 29.34 -21.79
C ILE A 27 9.04 30.82 -22.14
N ASP A 28 8.01 31.51 -21.65
CA ASP A 28 7.77 32.93 -21.93
C ASP A 28 8.98 33.80 -21.51
N LEU A 29 9.56 33.51 -20.35
CA LEU A 29 10.75 34.23 -19.87
C LEU A 29 12.01 33.87 -20.67
N THR A 30 12.16 32.62 -21.13
CA THR A 30 13.26 32.27 -22.02
C THR A 30 13.15 33.02 -23.35
N GLU A 31 11.93 33.10 -23.91
CA GLU A 31 11.66 33.83 -25.15
C GLU A 31 11.87 35.33 -25.00
N ALA A 32 11.59 35.88 -23.81
CA ALA A 32 11.92 37.27 -23.46
C ALA A 32 13.44 37.53 -23.28
N GLY A 33 14.30 36.52 -23.44
CA GLY A 33 15.75 36.64 -23.44
C GLY A 33 16.44 36.37 -22.09
N PHE A 34 15.70 35.89 -21.09
CA PHE A 34 16.30 35.49 -19.81
C PHE A 34 16.98 34.12 -19.92
N LYS A 35 18.21 34.01 -19.39
CA LYS A 35 18.94 32.73 -19.31
C LYS A 35 18.54 31.97 -18.04
N LEU A 36 17.60 31.04 -18.20
CA LEU A 36 16.97 30.31 -17.08
C LEU A 36 17.17 28.80 -17.15
N ASP A 37 18.27 28.33 -17.76
CA ASP A 37 18.51 26.89 -17.97
C ASP A 37 18.58 26.10 -16.65
N TRP A 38 19.13 26.72 -15.59
CA TRP A 38 19.16 26.11 -14.26
C TRP A 38 17.75 25.88 -13.66
N LEU A 39 16.79 26.76 -13.96
CA LEU A 39 15.40 26.60 -13.54
C LEU A 39 14.70 25.49 -14.33
N LYS A 40 15.04 25.32 -15.61
CA LYS A 40 14.49 24.22 -16.44
C LYS A 40 14.91 22.88 -15.87
N THR A 41 16.21 22.71 -15.60
CA THR A 41 16.75 21.50 -14.98
C THR A 41 16.07 21.22 -13.64
N LYS A 42 15.95 22.24 -12.77
CA LYS A 42 15.32 22.08 -11.46
C LYS A 42 13.83 21.70 -11.55
N LEU A 43 13.09 22.26 -12.52
CA LEU A 43 11.69 21.92 -12.73
C LEU A 43 11.52 20.46 -13.23
N ASP A 44 12.42 20.01 -14.11
CA ASP A 44 12.43 18.62 -14.57
C ASP A 44 12.78 17.63 -13.44
N GLU A 45 13.71 17.98 -12.55
CA GLU A 45 14.03 17.20 -11.33
C GLU A 45 12.80 17.07 -10.41
N VAL A 46 12.15 18.19 -10.09
CA VAL A 46 10.93 18.19 -9.26
C VAL A 46 9.81 17.36 -9.90
N SER A 47 9.66 17.43 -11.23
CA SER A 47 8.71 16.60 -11.98
C SER A 47 9.00 15.11 -11.85
N LEU A 48 10.28 14.73 -11.92
CA LEU A 48 10.72 13.35 -11.78
C LEU A 48 10.47 12.83 -10.36
N GLU A 49 10.84 13.61 -9.34
CA GLU A 49 10.63 13.25 -7.94
C GLU A 49 9.15 13.10 -7.60
N ARG A 50 8.30 13.99 -8.11
CA ARG A 50 6.84 13.89 -7.98
C ARG A 50 6.31 12.57 -8.55
N LYS A 51 6.74 12.22 -9.77
CA LYS A 51 6.32 10.95 -10.41
C LYS A 51 6.73 9.74 -9.59
N LYS A 52 7.96 9.73 -9.05
CA LYS A 52 8.43 8.67 -8.16
C LYS A 52 7.61 8.61 -6.88
N ALA A 53 7.34 9.76 -6.25
CA ALA A 53 6.52 9.83 -5.04
C ALA A 53 5.10 9.28 -5.28
N ASN A 54 4.44 9.66 -6.38
CA ASN A 54 3.11 9.18 -6.72
C ASN A 54 3.09 7.68 -7.03
N ALA A 55 4.10 7.16 -7.74
CA ALA A 55 4.25 5.73 -7.98
C ALA A 55 4.41 4.95 -6.66
N ASN A 56 5.22 5.48 -5.73
CA ASN A 56 5.38 4.89 -4.40
C ASN A 56 4.06 4.90 -3.62
N VAL A 57 3.28 5.99 -3.68
CA VAL A 57 1.96 6.06 -3.02
C VAL A 57 1.00 5.00 -3.60
N SER A 58 0.95 4.86 -4.92
CA SER A 58 0.12 3.84 -5.57
C SER A 58 0.52 2.43 -5.12
N TYR A 59 1.82 2.16 -5.05
CA TYR A 59 2.35 0.87 -4.60
C TYR A 59 2.02 0.59 -3.13
N VAL A 60 2.11 1.61 -2.27
CA VAL A 60 1.72 1.49 -0.85
C VAL A 60 0.23 1.17 -0.71
N LEU A 61 -0.65 1.82 -1.49
CA LEU A 61 -2.08 1.55 -1.46
C LEU A 61 -2.41 0.11 -1.91
N GLU A 62 -1.75 -0.38 -2.95
CA GLU A 62 -1.90 -1.76 -3.42
C GLU A 62 -1.43 -2.77 -2.36
N LEU A 63 -0.29 -2.52 -1.72
CA LEU A 63 0.19 -3.33 -0.60
C LEU A 63 -0.76 -3.31 0.60
N GLU A 64 -1.33 -2.16 0.93
CA GLU A 64 -2.33 -2.05 2.00
C GLU A 64 -3.59 -2.87 1.70
N GLU A 65 -4.04 -2.89 0.44
CA GLU A 65 -5.16 -3.72 0.00
C GLU A 65 -4.82 -5.22 0.11
N HIS A 66 -3.65 -5.63 -0.39
CA HIS A 66 -3.18 -7.00 -0.26
C HIS A 66 -3.07 -7.46 1.21
N ILE A 67 -2.54 -6.62 2.10
CA ILE A 67 -2.46 -6.91 3.54
C ILE A 67 -3.85 -7.08 4.16
N LYS A 68 -4.82 -6.23 3.79
CA LYS A 68 -6.21 -6.36 4.26
C LYS A 68 -6.83 -7.69 3.82
N ASN A 69 -6.65 -8.07 2.55
CA ASN A 69 -7.17 -9.33 2.01
C ASN A 69 -6.54 -10.54 2.72
N LEU A 70 -5.21 -10.56 2.86
CA LEU A 70 -4.50 -11.63 3.58
C LEU A 70 -4.96 -11.76 5.04
N LYS A 71 -5.24 -10.64 5.72
CA LYS A 71 -5.75 -10.67 7.10
C LYS A 71 -7.14 -11.32 7.19
N VAL A 72 -8.00 -11.10 6.20
CA VAL A 72 -9.32 -11.73 6.11
C VAL A 72 -9.19 -13.23 5.87
N GLU A 73 -8.35 -13.63 4.92
CA GLU A 73 -8.10 -15.04 4.61
C GLU A 73 -7.51 -15.79 5.81
N LEU A 74 -6.54 -15.20 6.49
CA LEU A 74 -5.93 -15.76 7.69
C LEU A 74 -6.98 -15.99 8.78
N ASN A 75 -7.86 -15.01 9.04
CA ASN A 75 -8.91 -15.17 10.04
C ASN A 75 -9.91 -16.27 9.66
N LYS A 76 -10.28 -16.36 8.38
CA LYS A 76 -11.14 -17.43 7.87
C LYS A 76 -10.53 -18.81 8.10
N GLU A 77 -9.25 -18.99 7.78
CA GLU A 77 -8.58 -20.28 7.99
C GLU A 77 -8.38 -20.59 9.48
N LYS A 78 -8.13 -19.58 10.33
CA LYS A 78 -8.10 -19.75 11.80
C LYS A 78 -9.43 -20.25 12.37
N VAL A 79 -10.56 -19.70 11.92
CA VAL A 79 -11.88 -20.17 12.35
C VAL A 79 -12.12 -21.61 11.89
N LYS A 80 -11.77 -21.91 10.63
CA LYS A 80 -11.92 -23.25 10.07
C LYS A 80 -11.06 -24.29 10.80
N SER A 81 -9.81 -23.96 11.13
CA SER A 81 -8.92 -24.85 11.86
C SER A 81 -9.39 -25.05 13.31
N ALA A 82 -9.87 -23.99 13.98
CA ALA A 82 -10.46 -24.09 15.31
C ALA A 82 -11.70 -25.02 15.32
N ALA A 83 -12.58 -24.88 14.32
CA ALA A 83 -13.75 -25.76 14.20
C ALA A 83 -13.36 -27.23 13.99
N LYS A 84 -12.37 -27.50 13.13
CA LYS A 84 -11.83 -28.86 12.93
C LYS A 84 -11.21 -29.42 14.20
N PHE A 85 -10.47 -28.61 14.95
CA PHE A 85 -9.86 -29.03 16.20
C PHE A 85 -10.91 -29.44 17.24
N LEU A 86 -11.98 -28.65 17.39
CA LEU A 86 -13.09 -28.99 18.28
C LEU A 86 -13.79 -30.30 17.88
N SER A 87 -14.00 -30.53 16.58
CA SER A 87 -14.58 -31.79 16.08
C SER A 87 -13.71 -32.99 16.46
N LEU A 88 -12.39 -32.88 16.26
CA LEU A 88 -11.44 -33.94 16.61
C LEU A 88 -11.39 -34.18 18.13
N GLU A 89 -11.43 -33.13 18.94
CA GLU A 89 -11.45 -33.25 20.41
C GLU A 89 -12.71 -33.99 20.91
N GLN A 90 -13.85 -33.73 20.29
CA GLN A 90 -15.10 -34.44 20.57
C GLN A 90 -15.02 -35.92 20.17
N GLU A 91 -14.50 -36.24 18.99
CA GLU A 91 -14.31 -37.62 18.51
C GLU A 91 -13.36 -38.41 19.42
N VAL A 92 -12.23 -37.80 19.82
CA VAL A 92 -11.28 -38.41 20.77
C VAL A 92 -11.94 -38.68 22.12
N SER A 93 -12.76 -37.75 22.60
CA SER A 93 -13.49 -37.92 23.86
C SER A 93 -14.49 -39.07 23.79
N ALA A 94 -15.22 -39.20 22.67
CA ALA A 94 -16.16 -40.29 22.43
C ALA A 94 -15.45 -41.65 22.39
N LEU A 95 -14.36 -41.76 21.64
CA LEU A 95 -13.56 -43.00 21.57
C LEU A 95 -12.98 -43.41 22.92
N LYS A 96 -12.51 -42.44 23.73
CA LYS A 96 -12.00 -42.70 25.07
C LYS A 96 -13.07 -43.23 26.02
N TYR A 97 -14.30 -42.73 25.90
CA TYR A 97 -15.43 -43.22 26.67
C TYR A 97 -15.75 -44.68 26.32
N GLU A 98 -15.85 -44.99 25.03
CA GLU A 98 -16.15 -46.34 24.53
C GLU A 98 -15.08 -47.36 24.97
N LEU A 99 -13.79 -47.02 24.85
CA LEU A 99 -12.70 -47.89 25.30
C LEU A 99 -12.77 -48.23 26.80
N ASN A 100 -13.12 -47.26 27.64
CA ASN A 100 -13.24 -47.46 29.09
C ASN A 100 -14.47 -48.31 29.46
N LYS A 101 -15.55 -48.21 28.69
CA LYS A 101 -16.74 -49.05 28.87
C LYS A 101 -16.42 -50.52 28.56
N ASP A 102 -15.74 -50.79 27.45
CA ASP A 102 -15.38 -52.16 27.03
C ASP A 102 -14.39 -52.84 27.99
N ALA A 103 -13.48 -52.05 28.58
CA ALA A 103 -12.55 -52.54 29.60
C ALA A 103 -13.25 -53.01 30.89
N ARG A 104 -14.39 -52.40 31.25
CA ARG A 104 -15.16 -52.73 32.47
C ARG A 104 -16.12 -53.90 32.31
N SER A 105 -16.51 -54.23 31.09
CA SER A 105 -17.42 -55.36 30.80
C SER A 105 -16.68 -56.70 30.61
N SER A 106 -15.34 -56.68 30.53
CA SER A 106 -14.50 -57.85 30.28
C SER A 106 -13.82 -58.43 31.53
N THR A 107 -14.13 -57.90 32.72
CA THR A 107 -13.66 -58.36 34.05
C THR A 107 -14.84 -58.81 34.90
#